data_AF-A0A2E4ZR51-F1
#
_entry.id   AF-A0A2E4ZR51-F1
#
_cell.length_a   1.000
_cell.length_b   1.000
_cell.length_c   1.000
_cell.angle_alpha   90.00
_cell.angle_beta   90.00
_cell.angle_gamma   90.00
#
_symmetry.space_group_name_H-M   'P 1'
#
loop_
_entity.id
_entity.type
_entity.pdbx_description
1 polymer ?
#
loop_
_entity_poly.entity_id
_entity_poly.type
_entity_poly.pdbx_seq_one_letter_code
_entity_poly.pdbx_strand_id
1 'polypeptide(L)'
;MWAKWISGVFHPLVMPLATLVLVFALDPYLQALPEVFMYMGVVVLVNTLAPAVSIWVLHRRGYLSDLDIRNRKERALPFIIVLAYFIMTYALLVLSPALYIPLVYLDMWMGLMASIGLALLITRWFKISMHMLAQGGVLGTVMAVQAMQLVPAWTLNGVLVFIAGWVGFARIHMGVHR
;
A
#
# COMPACT_ATOMS: atom_id res chain seq x y z
N MET A 1 17.36 17.57 5.13
CA MET A 1 16.07 18.15 4.67
C MET A 1 15.46 17.34 3.52
N TRP A 2 16.21 17.03 2.46
CA TRP A 2 15.72 16.23 1.31
C TRP A 2 15.11 14.87 1.68
N ALA A 3 15.71 14.12 2.61
CA ALA A 3 15.25 12.78 2.98
C ALA A 3 13.84 12.77 3.61
N LYS A 4 13.50 13.81 4.38
CA LYS A 4 12.16 13.99 4.97
C LYS A 4 11.12 14.27 3.89
N TRP A 5 11.47 15.12 2.91
CA TRP A 5 10.62 15.42 1.77
C TRP A 5 10.32 14.18 0.93
N ILE A 6 11.35 13.43 0.54
CA ILE A 6 11.19 12.18 -0.24
C ILE A 6 10.33 11.17 0.52
N SER A 7 10.58 10.97 1.81
CA SER A 7 9.79 10.05 2.64
C SER A 7 8.34 10.52 2.80
N GLY A 8 8.07 11.82 2.80
CA GLY A 8 6.72 12.39 2.89
C GLY A 8 5.93 12.28 1.60
N VAL A 9 6.57 12.54 0.45
CA VAL A 9 5.93 12.43 -0.87
C VAL A 9 5.59 10.97 -1.20
N PHE A 10 6.53 10.06 -0.94
CA PHE A 10 6.37 8.62 -1.19
C PHE A 10 5.95 7.85 0.07
N HIS A 11 5.11 8.50 0.87
CA HIS A 11 4.64 7.94 2.13
C HIS A 11 3.67 6.76 1.88
N PRO A 12 3.68 5.71 2.74
CA PRO A 12 2.75 4.56 2.62
C PRO A 12 1.26 4.92 2.52
N LEU A 13 0.85 6.09 3.01
CA LEU A 13 -0.53 6.56 2.89
C LEU A 13 -0.86 7.16 1.52
N VAL A 14 0.15 7.60 0.77
CA VAL A 14 -0.02 8.16 -0.59
C VAL A 14 0.03 7.04 -1.63
N MET A 15 0.82 5.99 -1.39
CA MET A 15 1.06 4.94 -2.37
C MET A 15 -0.19 4.20 -2.86
N PRO A 16 -1.21 3.88 -2.02
CA PRO A 16 -2.44 3.25 -2.52
C PRO A 16 -3.17 4.09 -3.57
N LEU A 17 -3.24 5.41 -3.37
CA LEU A 17 -3.82 6.33 -4.35
C LEU A 17 -2.96 6.40 -5.62
N ALA A 18 -1.64 6.47 -5.47
CA ALA A 18 -0.72 6.46 -6.61
C ALA A 18 -0.88 5.16 -7.43
N THR A 19 -1.01 4.00 -6.78
CA THR A 19 -1.28 2.72 -7.44
C THR A 19 -2.58 2.77 -8.23
N LEU A 20 -3.67 3.27 -7.65
CA LEU A 20 -4.95 3.36 -8.36
C LEU A 20 -4.86 4.24 -9.62
N VAL A 21 -4.18 5.37 -9.54
CA VAL A 21 -3.95 6.26 -10.69
C VAL A 21 -3.10 5.57 -11.77
N LEU A 22 -2.05 4.86 -11.38
CA LEU A 22 -1.20 4.12 -12.32
C LEU A 22 -1.95 2.96 -12.98
N VAL A 23 -2.75 2.21 -12.21
CA VAL A 23 -3.60 1.14 -12.75
C VAL A 23 -4.60 1.71 -13.74
N PHE A 24 -5.29 2.82 -13.41
CA PHE A 24 -6.20 3.49 -14.33
C PHE A 24 -5.51 3.92 -15.62
N ALA A 25 -4.28 4.46 -15.55
CA ALA A 25 -3.53 4.85 -16.74
C ALA A 25 -3.13 3.66 -17.63
N LEU A 26 -2.97 2.47 -17.06
CA LEU A 26 -2.47 1.27 -17.75
C LEU A 26 -3.57 0.29 -18.16
N ASP A 27 -4.75 0.36 -17.56
CA ASP A 27 -5.82 -0.63 -17.73
C ASP A 27 -7.02 -0.03 -18.48
N PRO A 28 -7.18 -0.33 -19.79
CA PRO A 28 -8.31 0.16 -20.58
C PRO A 28 -9.67 -0.25 -20.03
N TYR A 29 -9.76 -1.37 -19.30
CA TYR A 29 -11.00 -1.81 -18.69
C TYR A 29 -11.46 -0.81 -17.62
N LEU A 30 -10.54 -0.36 -16.75
CA LEU A 30 -10.85 0.60 -15.70
C LEU A 30 -11.17 1.99 -16.27
N GLN A 31 -10.59 2.34 -17.42
CA GLN A 31 -10.91 3.58 -18.15
C GLN A 31 -12.32 3.54 -18.74
N ALA A 32 -12.77 2.38 -19.19
CA ALA A 32 -14.10 2.20 -19.77
C ALA A 32 -15.23 2.18 -18.72
N LEU A 33 -14.92 1.94 -17.45
CA LEU A 33 -15.88 1.79 -16.34
C LEU A 33 -15.59 2.79 -15.21
N PRO A 34 -15.95 4.07 -15.38
CA PRO A 34 -15.67 5.12 -14.40
C PRO A 34 -16.33 4.85 -13.03
N GLU A 35 -17.46 4.14 -12.98
CA GLU A 35 -18.11 3.72 -11.74
C GLU A 35 -17.25 2.76 -10.92
N VAL A 36 -16.56 1.80 -11.57
CA VAL A 36 -15.62 0.89 -10.90
C VAL A 36 -14.43 1.69 -10.37
N PHE A 37 -13.88 2.61 -11.17
CA PHE A 37 -12.78 3.47 -10.74
C PHE A 37 -13.16 4.34 -9.54
N MET A 38 -14.31 5.00 -9.56
CA MET A 38 -14.79 5.82 -8.45
C MET A 38 -15.02 4.98 -7.19
N TYR A 39 -15.62 3.81 -7.34
CA TYR A 39 -15.83 2.88 -6.23
C TYR A 39 -14.50 2.40 -5.62
N MET A 40 -13.53 1.99 -6.45
CA MET A 40 -12.19 1.65 -6.01
C MET A 40 -11.48 2.84 -5.35
N GLY A 41 -11.73 4.07 -5.82
CA GLY A 41 -11.23 5.30 -5.21
C GLY A 41 -11.72 5.48 -3.77
N VAL A 42 -13.02 5.30 -3.53
CA VAL A 42 -13.60 5.32 -2.18
C VAL A 42 -12.99 4.21 -1.32
N VAL A 43 -12.89 3.00 -1.86
CA VAL A 43 -12.30 1.84 -1.16
C VAL A 43 -10.86 2.10 -0.73
N VAL A 44 -10.03 2.61 -1.63
CA VAL A 44 -8.62 2.97 -1.37
C VAL A 44 -8.53 4.08 -0.32
N LEU A 45 -9.38 5.10 -0.42
CA LEU A 45 -9.40 6.21 0.52
C LEU A 45 -9.79 5.76 1.92
N VAL A 46 -10.84 4.94 2.06
CA VAL A 46 -11.27 4.38 3.35
C VAL A 46 -10.18 3.47 3.94
N ASN A 47 -9.58 2.60 3.14
CA ASN A 47 -8.51 1.69 3.61
C ASN A 47 -7.18 2.39 3.87
N THR A 48 -7.04 3.65 3.49
CA THR A 48 -5.89 4.48 3.84
C THR A 48 -6.17 5.27 5.11
N LEU A 49 -7.32 5.96 5.15
CA LEU A 49 -7.66 6.87 6.24
C LEU A 49 -8.07 6.13 7.52
N ALA A 50 -8.88 5.07 7.42
CA ALA A 50 -9.38 4.39 8.61
C ALA A 50 -8.27 3.73 9.45
N PRO A 51 -7.29 3.01 8.86
CA PRO A 51 -6.15 2.53 9.62
C PRO A 51 -5.26 3.67 10.12
N ALA A 52 -5.06 4.74 9.34
CA ALA A 52 -4.26 5.89 9.75
C ALA A 52 -4.84 6.57 11.00
N VAL A 53 -6.16 6.76 11.05
CA VAL A 53 -6.88 7.28 12.22
C VAL A 53 -6.72 6.33 13.41
N SER A 54 -6.90 5.03 13.21
CA SER A 54 -6.71 4.03 14.28
C SER A 54 -5.28 4.03 14.83
N ILE A 55 -4.26 4.13 13.97
CA ILE A 55 -2.85 4.22 14.37
C ILE A 55 -2.59 5.53 15.14
N TRP A 56 -3.15 6.65 14.69
CA TRP A 56 -3.04 7.93 15.40
C TRP A 56 -3.68 7.87 16.79
N VAL A 57 -4.85 7.23 16.93
CA VAL A 57 -5.51 7.01 18.23
C VAL A 57 -4.64 6.17 19.15
N LEU A 58 -4.00 5.10 18.63
CA LEU A 58 -3.08 4.27 19.42
C LEU A 58 -1.89 5.06 19.95
N HIS A 59 -1.30 5.91 19.11
CA HIS A 59 -0.23 6.81 19.51
C HIS A 59 -0.69 7.78 20.62
N ARG A 60 -1.87 8.40 20.45
CA ARG A 60 -2.40 9.32 21.47
C ARG A 60 -2.68 8.64 22.82
N ARG A 61 -3.02 7.35 22.79
CA ARG A 61 -3.24 6.52 24.00
C ARG A 61 -1.96 5.95 24.61
N GLY A 62 -0.79 6.24 24.04
CA GLY A 62 0.50 5.79 24.55
C GLY A 62 0.89 4.36 24.18
N TYR A 63 0.15 3.70 23.27
CA TYR A 63 0.52 2.36 22.78
C TYR A 63 1.66 2.39 21.75
N LEU A 64 1.86 3.55 21.08
CA LEU A 64 2.95 3.77 20.15
C LEU A 64 3.80 4.94 20.66
N SER A 65 5.11 4.74 20.68
CA SER A 65 6.10 5.73 21.12
C SER A 65 6.28 6.87 20.11
N ASP A 66 6.08 6.58 18.82
CA ASP A 66 6.17 7.53 17.73
C ASP A 66 5.34 7.07 16.52
N LEU A 67 4.89 8.02 15.69
CA LEU A 67 4.11 7.73 14.47
C LEU A 67 4.91 7.09 13.34
N ASP A 68 6.26 7.17 13.38
CA ASP A 68 7.17 6.46 12.47
C ASP A 68 7.33 4.97 12.87
N ILE A 69 6.77 4.57 14.03
CA ILE A 69 6.80 3.25 14.64
C ILE A 69 8.22 2.66 14.61
N ARG A 70 9.16 3.35 15.27
CA ARG A 70 10.58 2.98 15.25
C ARG A 70 10.85 1.68 15.99
N ASN A 71 10.10 1.45 17.07
CA ASN A 71 10.19 0.24 17.87
C ASN A 71 9.53 -0.95 17.14
N ARG A 72 10.30 -2.01 16.89
CA ARG A 72 9.80 -3.21 16.21
C ARG A 72 8.66 -3.88 16.98
N LYS A 73 8.70 -3.86 18.32
CA LYS A 73 7.69 -4.51 19.17
C LYS A 73 6.30 -3.86 19.02
N GLU A 74 6.26 -2.58 18.67
CA GLU A 74 5.04 -1.80 18.51
C GLU A 74 4.37 -1.99 17.12
N ARG A 75 5.05 -2.65 16.16
CA ARG A 75 4.58 -2.76 14.77
C ARG A 75 3.51 -3.81 14.52
N ALA A 76 3.47 -4.84 15.35
CA ALA A 76 2.50 -5.93 15.17
C ALA A 76 1.06 -5.39 15.20
N LEU A 77 0.77 -4.49 16.14
CA LEU A 77 -0.57 -3.93 16.30
C LEU A 77 -1.01 -3.07 15.10
N PRO A 78 -0.22 -2.10 14.59
CA PRO A 78 -0.48 -1.40 13.33
C PRO A 78 -0.70 -2.33 12.14
N PHE A 79 0.14 -3.36 11.95
CA PHE A 79 -0.03 -4.31 10.85
C PHE A 79 -1.33 -5.13 10.98
N ILE A 80 -1.68 -5.58 12.18
CA ILE A 80 -2.96 -6.28 12.44
C ILE A 80 -4.14 -5.38 12.11
N ILE A 81 -4.11 -4.11 12.52
CA ILE A 81 -5.17 -3.15 12.24
C ILE A 81 -5.34 -2.95 10.74
N VAL A 82 -4.26 -2.67 10.01
CA VAL A 82 -4.31 -2.49 8.55
C VAL A 82 -4.84 -3.76 7.88
N LEU A 83 -4.35 -4.94 8.28
CA LEU A 83 -4.80 -6.20 7.71
C LEU A 83 -6.30 -6.45 7.99
N ALA A 84 -6.80 -6.12 9.18
CA ALA A 84 -8.21 -6.26 9.52
C ALA A 84 -9.11 -5.37 8.65
N TYR A 85 -8.72 -4.11 8.40
CA TYR A 85 -9.44 -3.23 7.48
C TYR A 85 -9.45 -3.80 6.05
N PHE A 86 -8.32 -4.34 5.59
CA PHE A 86 -8.23 -4.92 4.26
C PHE A 86 -9.08 -6.20 4.13
N ILE A 87 -9.10 -7.06 5.14
CA ILE A 87 -9.96 -8.26 5.20
C ILE A 87 -11.44 -7.86 5.19
N MET A 88 -11.82 -6.90 6.03
CA MET A 88 -13.20 -6.40 6.09
C MET A 88 -13.64 -5.85 4.74
N THR A 89 -12.79 -5.05 4.10
CA THR A 89 -13.05 -4.51 2.77
C THR A 89 -13.17 -5.63 1.74
N TYR A 90 -12.25 -6.59 1.73
CA TYR A 90 -12.31 -7.73 0.81
C TYR A 90 -13.64 -8.50 0.96
N ALA A 91 -14.05 -8.77 2.20
CA ALA A 91 -15.35 -9.40 2.47
C ALA A 91 -16.51 -8.56 1.93
N LEU A 92 -16.48 -7.23 2.07
CA LEU A 92 -17.50 -6.35 1.50
C LEU A 92 -17.49 -6.36 -0.03
N LEU A 93 -16.32 -6.37 -0.68
CA LEU A 93 -16.20 -6.41 -2.14
C LEU A 93 -16.76 -7.72 -2.72
N VAL A 94 -16.61 -8.84 -2.01
CA VAL A 94 -17.06 -10.16 -2.45
C VAL A 94 -18.54 -10.40 -2.13
N LEU A 95 -19.00 -9.95 -0.95
CA LEU A 95 -20.36 -10.24 -0.47
C LEU A 95 -21.39 -9.19 -0.89
N SER A 96 -20.96 -7.98 -1.28
CA SER A 96 -21.88 -6.92 -1.67
C SER A 96 -22.32 -7.06 -3.13
N PRO A 97 -23.63 -7.03 -3.41
CA PRO A 97 -24.13 -6.97 -4.79
C PRO A 97 -24.09 -5.55 -5.38
N ALA A 98 -23.54 -4.56 -4.66
CA ALA A 98 -23.61 -3.15 -5.05
C ALA A 98 -22.87 -2.84 -6.36
N LEU A 99 -21.73 -3.50 -6.59
CA LEU A 99 -20.96 -3.32 -7.82
C LEU A 99 -20.13 -4.59 -8.08
N TYR A 100 -20.20 -5.11 -9.30
CA TYR A 100 -19.35 -6.24 -9.69
C TYR A 100 -17.90 -5.76 -9.85
N ILE A 101 -17.01 -6.33 -9.03
CA ILE A 101 -15.57 -6.11 -9.15
C ILE A 101 -14.95 -7.32 -9.85
N PRO A 102 -14.26 -7.13 -10.98
CA PRO A 102 -13.54 -8.20 -11.64
C PRO A 102 -12.57 -8.93 -10.72
N LEU A 103 -12.46 -10.25 -10.93
CA LEU A 103 -11.57 -11.12 -10.15
C LEU A 103 -10.13 -10.60 -10.12
N VAL A 104 -9.65 -10.01 -11.21
CA VAL A 104 -8.32 -9.40 -11.30
C VAL A 104 -8.05 -8.39 -10.16
N TYR A 105 -8.99 -7.49 -9.87
CA TYR A 105 -8.78 -6.49 -8.82
C TYR A 105 -8.94 -7.10 -7.41
N LEU A 106 -9.76 -8.15 -7.28
CA LEU A 106 -9.85 -8.93 -6.05
C LEU A 106 -8.54 -9.69 -5.78
N ASP A 107 -7.93 -10.29 -6.80
CA ASP A 107 -6.64 -10.98 -6.70
C ASP A 107 -5.51 -9.99 -6.35
N MET A 108 -5.52 -8.79 -6.92
CA MET A 108 -4.61 -7.72 -6.51
C MET A 108 -4.79 -7.36 -5.04
N TRP A 109 -6.03 -7.24 -4.57
CA TRP A 109 -6.34 -6.96 -3.16
C TRP A 109 -5.87 -8.09 -2.23
N MET A 110 -6.05 -9.34 -2.65
CA MET A 110 -5.49 -10.51 -1.94
C MET A 110 -3.96 -10.47 -1.89
N GLY A 111 -3.29 -10.07 -2.97
CA GLY A 111 -1.84 -9.88 -3.00
C GLY A 111 -1.35 -8.84 -1.99
N LEU A 112 -2.05 -7.70 -1.89
CA LEU A 112 -1.82 -6.68 -0.87
C LEU A 112 -1.98 -7.27 0.54
N MET A 113 -3.08 -7.99 0.80
CA MET A 113 -3.32 -8.66 2.09
C MET A 113 -2.23 -9.68 2.43
N ALA A 114 -1.82 -10.50 1.47
CA ALA A 114 -0.77 -11.48 1.64
C ALA A 114 0.57 -10.80 1.95
N SER A 115 0.90 -9.70 1.27
CA SER A 115 2.12 -8.94 1.54
C SER A 115 2.16 -8.34 2.95
N ILE A 116 1.02 -7.82 3.44
CA ILE A 116 0.88 -7.28 4.81
C ILE A 116 0.94 -8.42 5.83
N GLY A 117 0.28 -9.55 5.57
CA GLY A 117 0.33 -10.74 6.41
C GLY A 117 1.74 -11.30 6.53
N LEU A 118 2.47 -11.41 5.42
CA LEU A 118 3.89 -11.80 5.42
C LEU A 118 4.74 -10.77 6.17
N ALA A 119 4.52 -9.47 5.97
CA ALA A 119 5.23 -8.43 6.70
C ALA A 119 4.98 -8.51 8.22
N LEU A 120 3.76 -8.84 8.65
CA LEU A 120 3.41 -9.07 10.05
C LEU A 120 4.16 -10.28 10.64
N LEU A 121 4.24 -11.39 9.90
CA LEU A 121 4.99 -12.57 10.31
C LEU A 121 6.48 -12.26 10.42
N ILE A 122 7.07 -11.72 9.35
CA ILE A 122 8.50 -11.45 9.24
C ILE A 122 8.95 -10.38 10.25
N THR A 123 8.07 -9.43 10.58
CA THR A 123 8.33 -8.37 11.57
C THR A 123 8.70 -8.89 12.97
N ARG A 124 8.41 -10.17 13.27
CA ARG A 124 8.88 -10.79 14.52
C ARG A 124 10.41 -10.94 14.58
N TRP A 125 11.04 -11.18 13.44
CA TRP A 125 12.50 -11.36 13.33
C TRP A 125 13.20 -10.12 12.78
N PHE A 126 12.66 -9.51 11.72
CA PHE A 126 13.31 -8.42 10.99
C PHE A 126 12.52 -7.11 11.04
N LYS A 127 13.19 -5.97 10.94
CA LYS A 127 12.54 -4.66 10.94
C LYS A 127 12.09 -4.28 9.52
N ILE A 128 10.91 -4.74 9.09
CA ILE A 128 10.35 -4.45 7.75
C ILE A 128 10.03 -2.96 7.59
N SER A 129 10.47 -2.34 6.49
CA SER A 129 10.11 -0.95 6.17
C SER A 129 8.73 -0.88 5.52
N MET A 130 7.79 -0.17 6.15
CA MET A 130 6.47 0.06 5.56
C MET A 130 6.55 0.89 4.28
N HIS A 131 7.53 1.79 4.17
CA HIS A 131 7.76 2.54 2.94
C HIS A 131 8.15 1.60 1.81
N MET A 132 9.09 0.69 2.05
CA MET A 132 9.51 -0.29 1.03
C MET A 132 8.41 -1.30 0.69
N LEU A 133 7.60 -1.71 1.69
CA LEU A 133 6.44 -2.56 1.43
C LEU A 133 5.45 -1.87 0.49
N ALA A 134 5.17 -0.58 0.71
CA ALA A 134 4.28 0.20 -0.14
C ALA A 134 4.85 0.39 -1.56
N GLN A 135 6.14 0.71 -1.69
CA GLN A 135 6.80 0.81 -3.02
C GLN A 135 6.78 -0.53 -3.78
N GLY A 136 7.06 -1.64 -3.08
CA GLY A 136 6.98 -2.98 -3.64
C GLY A 136 5.56 -3.35 -4.08
N GLY A 137 4.55 -2.96 -3.31
CA GLY A 137 3.15 -3.12 -3.68
C GLY A 137 2.80 -2.39 -4.98
N VAL A 138 3.21 -1.12 -5.11
CA VAL A 138 2.97 -0.33 -6.33
C VAL A 138 3.63 -0.98 -7.54
N LEU A 139 4.92 -1.32 -7.43
CA LEU A 139 5.66 -1.97 -8.51
C LEU A 139 5.04 -3.32 -8.89
N GLY A 140 4.70 -4.15 -7.91
CA GLY A 140 4.08 -5.46 -8.14
C GLY A 140 2.72 -5.36 -8.83
N THR A 141 1.86 -4.45 -8.39
CA THR A 141 0.56 -4.21 -9.04
C THR A 141 0.72 -3.71 -10.47
N VAL A 142 1.63 -2.75 -10.71
CA VAL A 142 1.89 -2.22 -12.05
C VAL A 142 2.42 -3.31 -12.99
N MET A 143 3.36 -4.14 -12.52
CA MET A 143 3.87 -5.26 -13.31
C MET A 143 2.78 -6.31 -13.59
N ALA A 144 1.89 -6.57 -12.63
CA ALA A 144 0.76 -7.47 -12.83
C ALA A 144 -0.20 -6.95 -13.92
N VAL A 145 -0.56 -5.65 -13.89
CA VAL A 145 -1.38 -5.03 -14.95
C VAL A 145 -0.72 -5.15 -16.32
N GLN A 146 0.57 -4.81 -16.41
CA GLN A 146 1.32 -4.93 -17.67
C GLN A 146 1.32 -6.36 -18.22
N ALA A 147 1.49 -7.35 -17.35
CA ALA A 147 1.47 -8.76 -17.73
C ALA A 147 0.08 -9.19 -18.22
N MET A 148 -1.00 -8.76 -17.57
CA MET A 148 -2.37 -9.08 -18.00
C MET A 148 -2.75 -8.42 -19.32
N GLN A 149 -2.32 -7.18 -19.53
CA GLN A 149 -2.58 -6.43 -20.77
C GLN A 149 -1.63 -6.82 -21.91
N LEU A 150 -0.58 -7.61 -21.63
CA LEU A 150 0.51 -7.92 -22.57
C LEU A 150 1.22 -6.67 -23.12
N VAL A 151 1.21 -5.57 -22.36
CA VAL A 151 1.84 -4.30 -22.71
C VAL A 151 2.94 -4.01 -21.68
N PRO A 152 4.19 -4.41 -21.93
CA PRO A 152 5.28 -4.14 -21.01
C PRO A 152 5.64 -2.65 -21.02
N ALA A 153 5.86 -2.06 -19.84
CA ALA A 153 6.34 -0.70 -19.68
C ALA A 153 7.64 -0.68 -18.86
N TRP A 154 8.72 -1.19 -19.45
CA TRP A 154 10.03 -1.33 -18.80
C TRP A 154 10.60 -0.02 -18.27
N THR A 155 10.35 1.08 -18.97
CA THR A 155 10.76 2.43 -18.55
C THR A 155 10.09 2.83 -17.24
N LEU A 156 8.77 2.64 -17.14
CA LEU A 156 8.00 2.87 -15.91
C LEU A 156 8.51 2.00 -14.76
N ASN A 157 8.77 0.71 -15.02
CA ASN A 157 9.30 -0.20 -14.01
C ASN A 157 10.68 0.26 -13.49
N GLY A 158 11.56 0.69 -14.39
CA GLY A 158 12.87 1.25 -14.04
C GLY A 158 12.75 2.51 -13.17
N VAL A 159 11.81 3.41 -13.49
CA VAL A 159 11.52 4.62 -12.69
C VAL A 159 11.00 4.24 -11.30
N LEU A 160 10.05 3.31 -11.20
CA LEU A 160 9.50 2.86 -9.92
C LEU A 160 10.56 2.20 -9.04
N VAL A 161 11.44 1.38 -9.62
CA VAL A 161 12.59 0.78 -8.91
C VAL A 161 13.56 1.85 -8.41
N PHE A 162 13.86 2.85 -9.25
CA PHE A 162 14.73 3.96 -8.86
C PHE A 162 14.14 4.76 -7.69
N ILE A 163 12.84 5.10 -7.77
CA ILE A 163 12.11 5.78 -6.69
C ILE A 163 12.14 4.93 -5.41
N ALA A 164 11.89 3.63 -5.50
CA ALA A 164 11.95 2.73 -4.37
C ALA A 164 13.34 2.72 -3.71
N GLY A 165 14.41 2.65 -4.52
CA GLY A 165 15.79 2.76 -4.04
C GLY A 165 16.08 4.09 -3.35
N TRP A 166 15.59 5.21 -3.92
CA TRP A 166 15.78 6.54 -3.33
C TRP A 166 15.03 6.71 -2.01
N VAL A 167 13.80 6.19 -1.92
CA VAL A 167 13.02 6.15 -0.68
C VAL A 167 13.74 5.29 0.36
N GLY A 168 14.23 4.11 -0.01
CA GLY A 168 15.01 3.24 0.85
C GLY A 168 16.25 3.94 1.41
N PHE A 169 17.01 4.61 0.54
CA PHE A 169 18.17 5.41 0.92
C PHE A 169 17.81 6.54 1.88
N ALA A 170 16.71 7.26 1.63
CA ALA A 170 16.21 8.30 2.53
C ALA A 170 15.86 7.75 3.92
N ARG A 171 15.24 6.57 4.02
CA ARG A 171 14.90 5.92 5.31
C ARG A 171 16.16 5.49 6.08
N ILE A 172 17.21 5.04 5.39
CA ILE A 172 18.50 4.72 6.02
C ILE A 172 19.18 6.00 6.51
N HIS A 173 19.22 7.04 5.66
CA HIS A 173 19.84 8.32 5.98
C HIS A 173 19.18 9.04 7.16
N MET A 174 17.87 8.86 7.37
CA MET A 174 17.14 9.37 8.54
C MET A 174 17.33 8.53 9.81
N GLY A 175 18.07 7.42 9.76
CA GLY A 175 18.33 6.54 10.90
C GLY A 175 17.11 5.74 11.39
N VAL A 176 16.01 5.78 10.64
CA VAL A 176 14.76 5.05 10.96
C VAL A 176 14.83 3.59 10.53
N HIS A 177 15.67 3.26 9.55
CA HIS A 177 16.04 1.91 9.14
C HIS A 177 17.57 1.78 9.06
N ARG A 178 18.09 0.55 9.19
CA ARG A 178 19.51 0.20 9.11
C ARG A 178 19.66 -0.99 8.18
#